data_AF-T1C0P9-F1
#
_entry.id   AF-T1C0P9-F1
#
_cell.length_a   1.000
_cell.length_b   1.000
_cell.length_c   1.000
_cell.angle_alpha   90.00
_cell.angle_beta   90.00
_cell.angle_gamma   90.00
#
_symmetry.space_group_name_H-M   'P 1'
#
loop_
_entity.id
_entity.type
_entity.pdbx_description
1 polymer ?
#
loop_
_entity_poly.entity_id
_entity_poly.type
_entity_poly.pdbx_seq_one_letter_code
_entity_poly.pdbx_strand_id
1 'polypeptide(L)'
;DYVARFSDNARVIFEQFDFSNTVVRLDKAGLLFKICKNFAGIDLHPAAVPDRVMSNLYEHLIRRFGAEVNEGAEDFMTPRDVVRLATMLLLDPDDALFEANPGLIRTLYDPACGTGGFLSDAMSHVAAYGNRFNGPAGASALRPGVGAGDARRLP
;
A
#
# COMPACT_ATOMS: atom_id res chain seq x y z
N ASP A 1 -8.87 -8.47 -23.30
CA ASP A 1 -9.96 -7.74 -22.64
C ASP A 1 -9.94 -7.91 -21.11
N TYR A 2 -8.78 -7.69 -20.48
CA TYR A 2 -8.58 -7.84 -19.02
C TYR A 2 -8.65 -6.49 -18.30
N VAL A 3 -8.00 -5.46 -18.87
CA VAL A 3 -7.98 -4.10 -18.31
C VAL A 3 -9.39 -3.48 -18.27
N ALA A 4 -10.27 -3.82 -19.22
CA ALA A 4 -11.64 -3.34 -19.25
C ALA A 4 -12.54 -3.90 -18.13
N ARG A 5 -12.07 -4.92 -17.38
CA ARG A 5 -12.80 -5.56 -16.27
C ARG A 5 -12.51 -4.94 -14.90
N PHE A 6 -11.61 -3.96 -14.83
CA PHE A 6 -11.39 -3.21 -13.59
C PHE A 6 -12.52 -2.20 -13.34
N SER A 7 -12.66 -1.76 -12.08
CA SER A 7 -13.64 -0.75 -11.69
C SER A 7 -13.42 0.58 -12.42
N ASP A 8 -14.47 1.40 -12.52
CA ASP A 8 -14.43 2.69 -13.21
C ASP A 8 -13.30 3.59 -12.68
N ASN A 9 -13.12 3.66 -11.36
CA ASN A 9 -12.05 4.44 -10.74
C ASN A 9 -10.65 3.93 -11.15
N ALA A 10 -10.46 2.61 -11.23
CA ALA A 10 -9.19 2.03 -11.66
C ALA A 10 -8.93 2.26 -13.15
N ARG A 11 -9.97 2.24 -13.99
CA ARG A 11 -9.86 2.57 -15.42
C ARG A 11 -9.40 4.01 -15.64
N VAL A 12 -9.94 4.97 -14.88
CA VAL A 12 -9.50 6.37 -14.91
C VAL A 12 -8.01 6.47 -14.58
N ILE A 13 -7.51 5.72 -13.60
CA ILE A 13 -6.07 5.69 -13.27
C ILE A 13 -5.26 5.22 -14.48
N PHE A 14 -5.62 4.10 -15.10
CA PHE A 14 -4.90 3.59 -16.28
C PHE A 14 -4.88 4.59 -17.44
N GLU A 15 -5.96 5.33 -17.64
CA GLU A 15 -6.05 6.40 -18.64
C GLU A 15 -5.14 7.58 -18.31
N GLN A 16 -5.12 8.06 -17.05
CA GLN A 16 -4.25 9.16 -16.62
C GLN A 16 -2.76 8.81 -16.75
N PHE A 17 -2.40 7.55 -16.56
CA PHE A 17 -1.02 7.05 -16.73
C PHE A 17 -0.68 6.65 -18.17
N ASP A 18 -1.58 6.85 -19.13
CA ASP A 18 -1.42 6.46 -20.54
C ASP A 18 -0.95 5.01 -20.71
N PHE A 19 -1.52 4.10 -19.91
CA PHE A 19 -1.05 2.73 -19.79
C PHE A 19 -1.19 1.96 -21.11
N SER A 20 -2.28 2.18 -21.85
CA SER A 20 -2.54 1.55 -23.15
C SER A 20 -1.45 1.87 -24.18
N ASN A 21 -1.03 3.13 -24.28
CA ASN A 21 0.06 3.51 -25.18
C ASN A 21 1.40 2.92 -24.74
N THR A 22 1.64 2.82 -23.42
CA THR A 22 2.82 2.15 -22.88
C THR A 22 2.90 0.69 -23.32
N VAL A 23 1.79 -0.05 -23.26
CA VAL A 23 1.73 -1.45 -23.75
C VAL A 23 2.05 -1.54 -25.24
N VAL A 24 1.44 -0.69 -26.08
CA VAL A 24 1.70 -0.66 -27.53
C VAL A 24 3.16 -0.33 -27.83
N ARG A 25 3.77 0.60 -27.10
CA ARG A 25 5.18 0.97 -27.27
C ARG A 25 6.11 -0.18 -26.91
N LEU A 26 5.84 -0.88 -25.81
CA LEU A 26 6.62 -2.04 -25.39
C LEU A 26 6.50 -3.20 -26.37
N ASP A 27 5.32 -3.41 -26.95
CA ASP A 27 5.08 -4.45 -27.94
C ASP A 27 5.83 -4.16 -29.25
N LYS A 28 5.71 -2.94 -29.78
CA LYS A 28 6.46 -2.47 -30.96
C LYS A 28 7.97 -2.57 -30.79
N ALA A 29 8.48 -2.37 -29.58
CA ALA A 29 9.90 -2.49 -29.26
C ALA A 29 10.35 -3.97 -29.05
N GLY A 30 9.45 -4.94 -29.11
CA GLY A 30 9.75 -6.34 -28.81
C GLY A 30 10.17 -6.59 -27.35
N LEU A 31 9.77 -5.69 -26.44
CA LEU A 31 10.10 -5.73 -25.01
C LEU A 31 8.97 -6.29 -24.17
N LEU A 32 7.71 -6.11 -24.58
CA LEU A 32 6.55 -6.55 -23.80
C LEU A 32 6.63 -8.03 -23.42
N PHE A 33 6.84 -8.89 -24.41
CA PHE A 33 6.96 -10.34 -24.18
C PHE A 33 8.14 -10.69 -23.25
N LYS A 34 9.28 -10.00 -23.37
CA LYS A 34 10.46 -10.24 -22.53
C LYS A 34 10.16 -9.88 -21.06
N ILE A 35 9.50 -8.75 -20.83
CA ILE A 35 9.10 -8.32 -19.48
C ILE A 35 8.12 -9.33 -18.90
N CYS A 36 7.06 -9.70 -19.63
CA CYS A 36 6.09 -10.69 -19.19
C CYS A 36 6.77 -12.04 -18.85
N LYS A 37 7.69 -12.50 -19.69
CA LYS A 37 8.43 -13.74 -19.46
C LYS A 37 9.31 -13.68 -18.20
N ASN A 38 9.96 -12.54 -17.95
CA ASN A 38 10.78 -12.35 -16.76
C ASN A 38 9.92 -12.37 -15.49
N PHE A 39 8.78 -11.67 -15.47
CA PHE A 39 7.87 -11.68 -14.33
C PHE A 39 7.19 -13.03 -14.12
N ALA A 40 6.86 -13.76 -15.19
CA ALA A 40 6.28 -15.10 -15.08
C ALA A 40 7.24 -16.13 -14.45
N GLY A 41 8.55 -15.86 -14.45
CA GLY A 41 9.56 -16.69 -13.79
C GLY A 41 9.77 -16.40 -12.30
N ILE A 42 9.08 -15.41 -11.74
CA ILE A 42 9.22 -15.00 -10.34
C ILE A 42 7.91 -15.29 -9.62
N ASP A 43 7.97 -16.09 -8.55
CA ASP A 43 6.81 -16.30 -7.68
C ASP A 43 6.63 -15.07 -6.77
N LEU A 44 5.67 -14.22 -7.12
CA LEU A 44 5.27 -13.05 -6.35
C LEU A 44 3.99 -13.30 -5.54
N HIS A 45 3.58 -14.55 -5.37
CA HIS A 45 2.40 -14.88 -4.58
C HIS A 45 2.63 -14.45 -3.12
N PRO A 46 1.61 -13.91 -2.40
CA PRO A 46 1.76 -13.43 -1.02
C PRO A 46 2.32 -14.47 -0.02
N ALA A 47 2.18 -15.76 -0.33
CA ALA A 47 2.76 -16.86 0.45
C ALA A 47 4.28 -17.00 0.27
N ALA A 48 4.81 -16.67 -0.91
CA ALA A 48 6.24 -16.69 -1.21
C ALA A 48 6.89 -15.33 -0.88
N VAL A 49 6.19 -14.23 -1.19
CA VAL A 49 6.66 -12.87 -0.91
C VAL A 49 5.64 -12.15 -0.03
N PRO A 50 5.92 -12.00 1.28
CA PRO A 50 5.03 -11.30 2.19
C PRO A 50 4.79 -9.84 1.76
N ASP A 51 3.62 -9.30 2.09
CA ASP A 51 3.19 -7.94 1.71
C ASP A 51 4.23 -6.86 2.05
N ARG A 52 4.87 -6.94 3.22
CA ARG A 52 5.94 -6.01 3.63
C ARG A 52 7.16 -6.09 2.71
N VAL A 53 7.53 -7.29 2.25
CA VAL A 53 8.66 -7.49 1.33
C VAL A 53 8.30 -6.93 -0.05
N MET A 54 7.09 -7.21 -0.55
CA MET A 54 6.61 -6.62 -1.81
C MET A 54 6.54 -5.10 -1.75
N SER A 55 6.09 -4.54 -0.63
CA SER A 55 6.05 -3.10 -0.41
C SER A 55 7.45 -2.48 -0.41
N ASN A 56 8.40 -3.07 0.31
CA ASN A 56 9.80 -2.63 0.30
C ASN A 56 10.42 -2.69 -1.10
N LEU A 57 10.12 -3.74 -1.88
CA LEU A 57 10.56 -3.87 -3.26
C LEU A 57 10.02 -2.71 -4.11
N TYR A 58 8.72 -2.43 -4.03
CA TYR A 58 8.09 -1.35 -4.78
C TYR A 58 8.70 0.02 -4.46
N GLU A 59 8.93 0.31 -3.18
CA GLU A 59 9.56 1.56 -2.77
C GLU A 59 11.03 1.65 -3.18
N HIS A 60 11.75 0.53 -3.17
CA HIS A 60 13.10 0.49 -3.70
C HIS A 60 13.14 0.82 -5.19
N LEU A 61 12.15 0.35 -5.98
CA LEU A 61 12.02 0.70 -7.39
C LEU A 61 11.73 2.20 -7.57
N ILE A 62 10.83 2.77 -6.79
CA ILE A 62 10.55 4.22 -6.83
C ILE A 62 11.82 5.01 -6.52
N ARG A 63 12.55 4.67 -5.46
CA ARG A 63 13.79 5.36 -5.09
C ARG A 63 14.84 5.24 -6.18
N ARG A 64 15.04 4.02 -6.70
CA ARG A 64 16.05 3.76 -7.72
C ARG A 64 15.76 4.53 -9.00
N PHE A 65 14.53 4.46 -9.51
CA PHE A 65 14.18 5.11 -10.77
C PHE A 65 13.93 6.61 -10.61
N GLY A 66 13.42 7.08 -9.47
CA GLY A 66 13.29 8.51 -9.14
C GLY A 66 14.66 9.20 -9.09
N ALA A 67 15.64 8.58 -8.44
CA ALA A 67 17.02 9.09 -8.42
C ALA A 67 17.65 9.14 -9.84
N GLU A 68 17.29 8.22 -10.73
CA GLU A 68 17.78 8.20 -12.12
C GLU A 68 17.18 9.33 -12.99
N VAL A 69 15.97 9.83 -12.67
CA VAL A 69 15.31 10.92 -13.42
C VAL A 69 15.47 12.32 -12.79
N ASN A 70 16.16 12.45 -11.64
CA ASN A 70 16.39 13.72 -10.93
C ASN A 70 15.10 14.50 -10.59
N GLU A 71 13.98 13.82 -10.56
CA GLU A 71 12.75 14.27 -9.90
C GLU A 71 12.86 13.74 -8.47
N GLY A 72 12.91 14.62 -7.45
CA GLY A 72 13.12 14.27 -6.03
C GLY A 72 11.99 13.43 -5.42
N ALA A 73 11.68 12.28 -6.00
CA ALA A 73 10.64 11.37 -5.58
C ALA A 73 10.95 10.82 -4.17
N GLU A 74 12.22 10.78 -3.76
CA GLU A 74 12.61 10.45 -2.38
C GLU A 74 12.09 11.45 -1.34
N ASP A 75 11.91 12.73 -1.68
CA ASP A 75 11.49 13.77 -0.73
C ASP A 75 10.04 13.56 -0.24
N PHE A 76 9.27 12.74 -0.96
CA PHE A 76 7.88 12.42 -0.66
C PHE A 76 7.73 11.07 0.06
N MET A 77 8.83 10.37 0.37
CA MET A 77 8.80 9.07 1.03
C MET A 77 9.36 9.13 2.45
N THR A 78 8.55 8.70 3.44
CA THR A 78 9.07 8.48 4.80
C THR A 78 9.82 7.14 4.84
N PRO A 79 11.05 7.07 5.41
CA PRO A 79 11.77 5.81 5.55
C PRO A 79 10.98 4.76 6.32
N ARG A 80 10.98 3.51 5.84
CA ARG A 80 10.14 2.42 6.35
C ARG A 80 10.36 2.07 7.82
N ASP A 81 11.57 2.25 8.33
CA ASP A 81 11.87 2.04 9.75
C ASP A 81 11.28 3.15 10.63
N VAL A 82 11.27 4.39 10.12
CA VAL A 82 10.64 5.54 10.78
C VAL A 82 9.12 5.36 10.81
N VAL A 83 8.53 4.95 9.68
CA VAL A 83 7.10 4.60 9.60
C VAL A 83 6.76 3.56 10.67
N ARG A 84 7.49 2.45 10.70
CA ARG A 84 7.23 1.36 11.66
C ARG A 84 7.33 1.82 13.10
N LEU A 85 8.42 2.51 13.45
CA LEU A 85 8.64 3.00 14.81
C LEU A 85 7.55 3.98 15.24
N ALA A 86 7.24 4.96 14.39
CA ALA A 86 6.23 5.97 14.70
C ALA A 86 4.83 5.37 14.83
N THR A 87 4.46 4.43 13.96
CA THR A 87 3.21 3.68 14.08
C THR A 87 3.13 2.90 15.39
N MET A 88 4.20 2.18 15.76
CA MET A 88 4.23 1.41 17.02
C MET A 88 4.07 2.34 18.22
N LEU A 89 4.81 3.44 18.28
CA LEU A 89 4.70 4.41 19.38
C LEU A 89 3.32 5.08 19.47
N LEU A 90 2.69 5.33 18.32
CA LEU A 90 1.34 5.92 18.28
C LEU A 90 0.28 4.95 18.81
N LEU A 91 0.41 3.66 18.52
CA LEU A 91 -0.61 2.65 18.86
C LEU A 91 -0.36 1.94 20.19
N ASP A 92 0.87 1.97 20.72
CA ASP A 92 1.25 1.32 21.99
C ASP A 92 0.27 1.61 23.16
N PRO A 93 -0.22 2.86 23.37
CA PRO A 93 -1.20 3.13 24.43
C PRO A 93 -2.56 2.45 24.23
N ASP A 94 -2.93 2.14 22.98
CA ASP A 94 -4.21 1.55 22.60
C ASP A 94 -4.13 0.01 22.51
N ASP A 95 -2.96 -0.60 22.71
CA ASP A 95 -2.79 -2.05 22.60
C ASP A 95 -3.71 -2.82 23.57
N ALA A 96 -3.80 -2.36 24.82
CA ALA A 96 -4.72 -2.95 25.81
C ALA A 96 -6.19 -2.82 25.39
N LEU A 97 -6.56 -1.75 24.67
CA LEU A 97 -7.90 -1.56 24.14
C LEU A 97 -8.20 -2.59 23.04
N PHE A 98 -7.27 -2.81 22.11
CA PHE A 98 -7.42 -3.79 21.04
C PHE A 98 -7.47 -5.23 21.56
N GLU A 99 -6.68 -5.56 22.59
CA GLU A 99 -6.70 -6.87 23.25
C GLU A 99 -8.02 -7.13 23.98
N ALA A 100 -8.53 -6.13 24.73
CA ALA A 100 -9.76 -6.28 25.49
C ALA A 100 -11.03 -6.28 24.62
N ASN A 101 -10.97 -5.75 23.39
CA ASN A 101 -12.12 -5.58 22.51
C ASN A 101 -11.88 -6.18 21.12
N PRO A 102 -11.90 -7.52 20.98
CA PRO A 102 -11.86 -8.17 19.67
C PRO A 102 -12.99 -7.69 18.75
N GLY A 103 -12.66 -7.33 17.52
CA GLY A 103 -13.61 -6.85 16.51
C GLY A 103 -13.86 -5.35 16.57
N LEU A 104 -13.11 -4.62 17.40
CA LEU A 104 -13.16 -3.17 17.45
C LEU A 104 -12.70 -2.57 16.11
N ILE A 105 -13.56 -1.72 15.53
CA ILE A 105 -13.24 -0.99 14.30
C ILE A 105 -12.89 0.46 14.66
N ARG A 106 -11.73 0.92 14.18
CA ARG A 106 -11.29 2.32 14.31
C ARG A 106 -10.97 2.92 12.96
N THR A 107 -11.02 4.25 12.89
CA THR A 107 -10.66 5.01 11.70
C THR A 107 -9.22 5.47 11.82
N LEU A 108 -8.43 5.25 10.77
CA LEU A 108 -7.06 5.75 10.66
C LEU A 108 -7.01 6.80 9.55
N TYR A 109 -6.44 7.96 9.84
CA TYR A 109 -6.36 9.06 8.89
C TYR A 109 -4.91 9.54 8.74
N ASP A 110 -4.45 9.61 7.49
CA ASP A 110 -3.16 10.17 7.12
C ASP A 110 -3.39 11.14 5.94
N PRO A 111 -3.30 12.47 6.15
CA PRO A 111 -3.58 13.47 5.13
C PRO A 111 -2.49 13.56 4.05
N ALA A 112 -1.34 12.93 4.24
CA ALA A 112 -0.19 12.97 3.36
C ALA A 112 0.40 11.58 3.17
N CYS A 113 -0.46 10.59 2.94
CA CYS A 113 -0.12 9.17 3.07
C CYS A 113 0.95 8.64 2.10
N GLY A 114 1.28 9.38 1.03
CA GLY A 114 2.30 8.99 0.06
C GLY A 114 2.03 7.58 -0.49
N THR A 115 3.00 6.67 -0.33
CA THR A 115 2.86 5.24 -0.70
C THR A 115 1.97 4.42 0.26
N GLY A 116 1.33 5.06 1.23
CA GLY A 116 0.45 4.44 2.22
C GLY A 116 1.18 3.77 3.39
N GLY A 117 2.46 4.12 3.62
CA GLY A 117 3.31 3.41 4.57
C GLY A 117 2.74 3.32 5.99
N PHE A 118 2.29 4.46 6.54
CA PHE A 118 1.68 4.51 7.87
C PHE A 118 0.38 3.72 7.96
N LEU A 119 -0.44 3.76 6.90
CA LEU A 119 -1.70 3.03 6.85
C LEU A 119 -1.47 1.52 6.87
N SER A 120 -0.54 1.03 6.04
CA SER A 120 -0.21 -0.40 5.97
C SER A 120 0.39 -0.93 7.27
N ASP A 121 1.29 -0.17 7.92
CA ASP A 121 1.92 -0.60 9.16
C ASP A 121 0.93 -0.59 10.33
N ALA A 122 0.06 0.41 10.40
CA ALA A 122 -0.96 0.49 11.45
C ALA A 122 -1.97 -0.65 11.33
N MET A 123 -2.40 -0.98 10.10
CA MET A 123 -3.26 -2.15 9.85
C MET A 123 -2.57 -3.45 10.25
N SER A 124 -1.28 -3.59 9.93
CA SER A 124 -0.48 -4.76 10.30
C SER A 124 -0.32 -4.90 11.81
N HIS A 125 -0.11 -3.78 12.52
CA HIS A 125 -0.01 -3.72 13.97
C HIS A 125 -1.30 -4.24 14.63
N VAL A 126 -2.46 -3.74 14.22
CA VAL A 126 -3.76 -4.17 14.77
C VAL A 126 -4.09 -5.62 14.38
N ALA A 127 -3.77 -6.04 13.15
CA ALA A 127 -3.98 -7.42 12.70
C ALA A 127 -3.17 -8.45 13.52
N ALA A 128 -2.00 -8.07 14.04
CA ALA A 128 -1.19 -8.93 14.90
C ALA A 128 -1.90 -9.30 16.21
N TYR A 129 -2.83 -8.47 16.70
CA TYR A 129 -3.64 -8.76 17.89
C TYR A 129 -4.80 -9.71 17.59
N GLY A 130 -5.40 -9.63 16.39
CA GLY A 130 -6.45 -10.57 15.95
C GLY A 130 -5.97 -12.02 15.87
N ASN A 131 -4.70 -12.24 15.51
CA ASN A 131 -4.11 -13.58 15.40
C ASN A 131 -3.64 -14.18 16.74
N ARG A 132 -3.60 -13.40 17.83
CA ARG A 132 -3.20 -13.88 19.16
C ARG A 132 -4.33 -14.60 19.91
N PHE A 133 -5.59 -14.39 19.50
CA PHE A 133 -6.77 -14.97 20.15
C PHE A 133 -7.50 -15.92 19.19
N ASN A 134 -7.20 -17.22 19.31
CA ASN A 134 -7.73 -18.30 18.48
C ASN A 134 -9.19 -18.65 18.86
N GLY A 135 -10.13 -17.74 18.61
CA GLY A 135 -11.57 -17.91 18.84
C GLY A 135 -12.41 -17.18 17.78
N PRO A 136 -13.73 -17.39 17.69
CA PRO A 136 -14.59 -16.84 16.63
C PRO A 136 -14.86 -15.32 16.79
N ALA A 137 -13.96 -14.60 17.45
CA ALA A 137 -14.08 -13.18 17.71
C ALA A 137 -13.61 -12.40 16.47
N GLY A 138 -14.40 -11.40 16.05
CA GLY A 138 -14.12 -10.62 14.86
C GLY A 138 -12.70 -10.03 14.88
N ALA A 139 -12.04 -9.99 13.73
CA ALA A 139 -10.74 -9.32 13.62
C ALA A 139 -10.94 -7.82 13.88
N SER A 140 -10.25 -7.26 14.88
CA SER A 140 -10.14 -5.81 15.04
C SER A 140 -9.49 -5.22 13.78
N ALA A 141 -10.01 -4.10 13.29
CA ALA A 141 -9.59 -3.55 12.00
C ALA A 141 -9.52 -2.03 12.03
N LEU A 142 -8.50 -1.50 11.35
CA LEU A 142 -8.45 -0.09 11.00
C LEU A 142 -9.05 0.11 9.61
N ARG A 143 -9.95 1.09 9.49
CA ARG A 143 -10.48 1.56 8.20
C ARG A 143 -9.83 2.88 7.84
N PRO A 144 -9.31 3.05 6.60
CA PRO A 144 -8.86 4.35 6.14
C PRO A 144 -10.00 5.36 6.19
N GLY A 145 -9.75 6.53 6.79
CA GLY A 145 -10.63 7.69 6.68
C GLY A 145 -10.43 8.33 5.31
N VAL A 146 -11.49 8.40 4.50
CA VAL A 146 -11.47 9.13 3.22
C VAL A 146 -11.53 10.62 3.53
N GLY A 147 -10.41 11.32 3.36
CA GLY A 147 -10.30 12.77 3.63
C GLY A 147 -9.58 13.53 2.53
N ALA A 148 -9.71 13.12 1.26
CA ALA A 148 -9.33 13.97 0.13
C ALA A 148 -10.53 14.87 -0.24
N GLY A 149 -10.81 15.91 0.56
CA GLY A 149 -11.81 16.92 0.15
C GLY A 149 -12.46 17.82 1.20
N ASP A 150 -12.36 17.53 2.51
CA ASP A 150 -13.06 18.35 3.52
C ASP A 150 -12.12 18.90 4.61
N ALA A 151 -11.13 19.68 4.19
CA ALA A 151 -10.35 20.54 5.08
C ALA A 151 -11.13 21.81 5.51
N ARG A 152 -12.45 21.89 5.26
CA ARG A 152 -13.30 23.05 5.58
C ARG A 152 -14.31 22.78 6.71
N ARG A 153 -14.18 21.67 7.43
CA ARG A 153 -14.96 21.42 8.65
C ARG A 153 -14.08 20.82 9.74
N LEU A 154 -13.30 21.67 10.39
CA LEU A 154 -12.99 21.49 11.81
C LEU A 154 -13.44 22.78 12.52
N PRO A 155 -14.07 22.68 13.71
CA PRO A 155 -14.50 23.84 14.50
C PRO A 155 -13.32 24.73 14.91
#